data_AF-A0A1G7E5G9-F1
#
_entry.id   AF-A0A1G7E5G9-F1
#
_cell.length_a   1.000
_cell.length_b   1.000
_cell.length_c   1.000
_cell.angle_alpha   90.00
_cell.angle_beta   90.00
_cell.angle_gamma   90.00
#
_symmetry.space_group_name_H-M   'P 1'
#
loop_
_entity.id
_entity.type
_entity.pdbx_description
1 polymer ?
#
loop_
_entity_poly.entity_id
_entity_poly.type
_entity_poly.pdbx_seq_one_letter_code
_entity_poly.pdbx_strand_id
1 'polypeptide(L)'
;MRFPWRLPAAGAVTVLLATGLGVAAPGTACACSCASFTTPEEAVSHASGVFVARATDVASGGFTDTYQFAVSEVFKGDVGPTTTVGTLSDGNGCGTGFEVGREYLLFVSRPYDVSAAWEAYSCGPYTGTPFDVRAATERVYGAARAPSADGPVHRITPWTRMTAAVPLPLLAVGAAAAVGLSWWVVSAMRRRRRATD
;
A
#
# COMPACT_ATOMS: atom_id res chain seq x y z
N MET A 1 -33.57 1.59 57.35
CA MET A 1 -32.77 0.52 56.73
C MET A 1 -32.06 1.09 55.51
N ARG A 2 -30.73 1.11 55.50
CA ARG A 2 -29.87 1.76 54.49
C ARG A 2 -29.35 0.69 53.53
N PHE A 3 -29.75 0.74 52.27
CA PHE A 3 -29.22 -0.12 51.20
C PHE A 3 -27.95 0.54 50.62
N PRO A 4 -26.76 -0.07 50.71
CA PRO A 4 -25.57 0.48 50.08
C PRO A 4 -25.54 0.04 48.61
N TRP A 5 -25.99 0.91 47.71
CA TRP A 5 -25.79 0.74 46.28
C TRP A 5 -24.36 1.16 45.95
N ARG A 6 -23.41 0.22 46.03
CA ARG A 6 -22.07 0.42 45.49
C ARG A 6 -22.12 0.26 43.98
N LEU A 7 -22.31 1.37 43.27
CA LEU A 7 -21.99 1.51 41.85
C LEU A 7 -20.53 1.07 41.63
N PRO A 8 -20.22 0.17 40.68
CA PRO A 8 -18.83 -0.14 40.37
C PRO A 8 -18.25 1.02 39.55
N ALA A 9 -17.72 2.02 40.26
CA ALA A 9 -16.86 3.07 39.70
C ALA A 9 -15.59 2.50 39.01
N ALA A 10 -15.32 1.20 39.18
CA ALA A 10 -14.18 0.50 38.61
C ALA A 10 -14.27 0.22 37.10
N GLY A 11 -15.45 0.34 36.47
CA GLY A 11 -15.62 0.08 35.03
C GLY A 11 -15.25 1.25 34.11
N ALA A 12 -15.25 2.48 34.63
CA ALA A 12 -15.02 3.68 33.82
C ALA A 12 -13.52 3.99 33.62
N VAL A 13 -12.65 3.56 34.55
CA VAL A 13 -11.22 3.89 34.53
C VAL A 13 -10.44 3.02 33.52
N THR A 14 -10.86 1.78 33.27
CA THR A 14 -10.20 0.88 32.31
C THR A 14 -10.46 1.23 30.85
N VAL A 15 -11.56 1.94 30.52
CA VAL A 15 -11.87 2.34 29.14
C VAL A 15 -11.03 3.56 28.70
N LEU A 16 -10.67 4.44 29.63
CA LEU A 16 -9.83 5.61 29.35
C LEU A 16 -8.34 5.28 29.17
N LEU A 17 -7.84 4.20 29.77
CA LEU A 17 -6.44 3.77 29.57
C LEU A 17 -6.22 3.01 28.25
N ALA A 18 -7.27 2.46 27.64
CA ALA A 18 -7.18 1.79 26.33
C ALA A 18 -7.23 2.74 25.13
N THR A 19 -7.63 4.01 25.33
CA THR A 19 -7.74 5.01 24.25
C THR A 19 -6.50 5.89 24.11
N GLY A 20 -5.54 5.80 25.04
CA GLY A 20 -4.33 6.61 25.06
C GLY A 20 -3.11 6.04 24.31
N LEU A 21 -3.20 4.82 23.77
CA LEU A 21 -2.11 4.21 22.99
C LEU A 21 -2.09 4.78 21.57
N GLY A 22 -1.53 5.99 21.48
CA GLY A 22 -0.73 6.44 20.35
C GLY A 22 -1.39 6.37 18.98
N VAL A 23 -2.12 7.43 18.63
CA VAL A 23 -2.08 7.96 17.26
C VAL A 23 -0.68 8.54 17.03
N ALA A 24 0.34 7.69 17.09
CA ALA A 24 1.65 8.02 16.57
C ALA A 24 1.47 7.99 15.05
N ALA A 25 1.23 9.16 14.46
CA ALA A 25 1.41 9.30 13.03
C ALA A 25 2.81 8.76 12.72
N PRO A 26 2.96 7.77 11.82
CA PRO A 26 4.28 7.27 11.46
C PRO A 26 5.08 8.48 10.98
N GLY A 27 6.13 8.83 11.74
CA GLY A 27 7.07 9.86 11.30
C GLY A 27 7.73 9.38 10.01
N THR A 28 7.86 10.27 9.04
CA THR A 28 8.54 9.98 7.77
C THR A 28 10.01 9.66 8.08
N ALA A 29 10.36 8.38 8.11
CA ALA A 29 11.74 7.94 8.23
C ALA A 29 12.42 8.14 6.87
N CYS A 30 12.99 9.32 6.63
CA CYS A 30 13.87 9.57 5.48
C CYS A 30 15.18 8.81 5.65
N ALA A 31 15.16 7.52 5.35
CA ALA A 31 16.32 6.63 5.47
C ALA A 31 16.82 6.11 4.10
N CYS A 32 16.26 6.58 2.98
CA CYS A 32 16.63 6.06 1.66
C CYS A 32 18.00 6.58 1.23
N SER A 33 19.02 5.73 1.38
CA SER A 33 20.28 5.87 0.65
C SER A 33 20.18 5.06 -0.65
N CYS A 34 19.79 5.71 -1.74
CA CYS A 34 19.76 5.08 -3.06
C CYS A 34 21.17 4.66 -3.48
N ALA A 35 21.28 3.51 -4.14
CA ALA A 35 22.53 3.09 -4.74
C ALA A 35 22.94 4.05 -5.86
N SER A 36 24.22 4.44 -5.87
CA SER A 36 24.83 5.15 -7.00
C SER A 36 25.67 4.17 -7.81
N PHE A 37 25.49 4.18 -9.12
CA PHE A 37 26.22 3.30 -10.04
C PHE A 37 27.33 4.04 -10.76
N THR A 38 28.33 3.29 -11.26
CA THR A 38 29.50 3.89 -11.92
C THR A 38 29.17 4.31 -13.34
N THR A 39 28.27 3.57 -14.01
CA THR A 39 27.88 3.85 -15.40
C THR A 39 26.36 3.97 -15.58
N PRO A 40 25.89 4.74 -16.58
CA PRO A 40 24.48 4.79 -16.96
C PRO A 40 23.88 3.42 -17.27
N GLU A 41 24.63 2.56 -17.96
CA GLU A 41 24.20 1.21 -18.34
C GLU A 41 23.96 0.33 -17.12
N GLU A 42 24.86 0.41 -16.14
CA GLU A 42 24.72 -0.30 -14.87
C GLU A 42 23.46 0.20 -14.14
N ALA A 43 23.27 1.51 -14.05
CA ALA A 43 22.14 2.13 -13.35
C ALA A 43 20.76 1.68 -13.85
N VAL A 44 20.61 1.45 -15.16
CA VAL A 44 19.35 0.99 -15.76
C VAL A 44 19.17 -0.53 -15.71
N SER A 45 20.23 -1.29 -15.44
CA SER A 45 20.25 -2.75 -15.60
C SER A 45 19.52 -3.53 -14.49
N HIS A 46 19.38 -2.94 -13.30
CA HIS A 46 18.94 -3.61 -12.07
C HIS A 46 17.42 -3.79 -11.95
N ALA A 47 16.63 -3.10 -12.76
CA ALA A 47 15.17 -3.22 -12.69
C ALA A 47 14.69 -4.60 -13.14
N SER A 48 13.61 -5.10 -12.52
CA SER A 48 12.95 -6.34 -12.94
C SER A 48 12.05 -6.13 -14.16
N GLY A 49 11.41 -4.96 -14.26
CA GLY A 49 10.62 -4.52 -15.40
C GLY A 49 10.98 -3.08 -15.79
N VAL A 50 11.00 -2.81 -17.09
CA VAL A 50 11.24 -1.46 -17.63
C VAL A 50 10.27 -1.19 -18.76
N PHE A 51 9.43 -0.18 -18.60
CA PHE A 51 8.38 0.13 -19.57
C PHE A 51 7.93 1.59 -19.45
N VAL A 52 7.32 2.09 -20.52
CA VAL A 52 6.75 3.42 -20.60
C VAL A 52 5.26 3.29 -20.45
N ALA A 53 4.69 4.02 -19.50
CA ALA A 53 3.28 3.94 -19.25
C ALA A 53 2.71 5.24 -18.67
N ARG A 54 1.43 5.44 -18.92
CA ARG A 54 0.65 6.56 -18.37
C ARG A 54 -0.12 6.11 -17.14
N ALA A 55 0.00 6.85 -16.04
CA ALA A 55 -0.84 6.61 -14.86
C ALA A 55 -2.30 6.95 -15.21
N THR A 56 -3.22 6.06 -14.88
CA THR A 56 -4.64 6.16 -15.28
C THR A 56 -5.60 6.12 -14.10
N ASP A 57 -5.20 5.50 -12.99
CA ASP A 57 -5.99 5.44 -11.76
C ASP A 57 -5.05 5.24 -10.56
N VAL A 58 -5.53 5.56 -9.35
CA VAL A 58 -4.82 5.32 -8.09
C VAL A 58 -5.79 4.84 -7.01
N ALA A 59 -5.34 3.86 -6.23
CA ALA A 59 -6.01 3.41 -5.01
C ALA A 59 -5.04 3.55 -3.83
N SER A 60 -5.35 4.49 -2.93
CA SER A 60 -4.52 4.79 -1.76
C SER A 60 -4.95 4.02 -0.53
N GLY A 61 -4.00 3.32 0.10
CA GLY A 61 -4.17 2.37 1.19
C GLY A 61 -3.61 2.80 2.54
N GLY A 62 -3.36 4.11 2.73
CA GLY A 62 -2.74 4.67 3.92
C GLY A 62 -1.22 4.43 4.00
N PHE A 63 -0.79 3.17 4.00
CA PHE A 63 0.62 2.78 4.00
C PHE A 63 1.22 2.57 2.61
N THR A 64 0.39 2.20 1.64
CA THR A 64 0.79 1.95 0.26
C THR A 64 -0.18 2.59 -0.71
N ASP A 65 0.30 3.00 -1.87
CA ASP A 65 -0.49 3.43 -3.00
C ASP A 65 -0.34 2.41 -4.14
N THR A 66 -1.45 2.08 -4.79
CA THR A 66 -1.44 1.25 -6.00
C THR A 66 -1.90 2.08 -7.18
N TYR A 67 -1.05 2.22 -8.17
CA TYR A 67 -1.31 2.96 -9.40
C TYR A 67 -1.63 1.99 -10.54
N GLN A 68 -2.61 2.34 -11.37
CA GLN A 68 -2.89 1.66 -12.61
C GLN A 68 -2.23 2.38 -13.78
N PHE A 69 -1.57 1.62 -14.64
CA PHE A 69 -0.81 2.14 -15.76
C PHE A 69 -1.30 1.57 -17.09
N ALA A 70 -1.52 2.45 -18.06
CA ALA A 70 -1.70 2.09 -19.47
C ALA A 70 -0.33 2.09 -20.15
N VAL A 71 0.11 0.92 -20.60
CA VAL A 71 1.48 0.69 -21.10
C VAL A 71 1.54 0.95 -22.59
N SER A 72 2.50 1.76 -23.03
CA SER A 72 2.73 2.09 -24.44
C SER A 72 3.95 1.39 -25.01
N GLU A 73 5.03 1.29 -24.24
CA GLU A 73 6.31 0.71 -24.67
C GLU A 73 6.90 -0.19 -23.58
N VAL A 74 7.54 -1.28 -23.95
CA VAL A 74 8.20 -2.21 -23.01
C VAL A 74 9.65 -2.42 -23.45
N PHE A 75 10.59 -2.21 -22.53
CA PHE A 75 12.01 -2.52 -22.72
C PHE A 75 12.38 -3.86 -22.08
N LYS A 76 11.81 -4.17 -20.91
CA LYS A 76 12.12 -5.39 -20.15
C LYS A 76 10.90 -5.89 -19.36
N GLY A 77 10.80 -7.22 -19.24
CA GLY A 77 9.74 -7.90 -18.50
C GLY A 77 8.56 -8.28 -19.39
N ASP A 78 7.66 -9.13 -18.89
CA ASP A 78 6.40 -9.45 -19.56
C ASP A 78 5.29 -8.56 -18.98
N VAL A 79 4.87 -7.57 -19.76
CA VAL A 79 3.96 -6.51 -19.33
C VAL A 79 2.85 -6.39 -20.36
N GLY A 80 1.61 -6.58 -19.89
CA GLY A 80 0.41 -6.40 -20.69
C GLY A 80 0.09 -4.91 -20.95
N PRO A 81 -0.95 -4.62 -21.75
CA PRO A 81 -1.37 -3.25 -22.09
C PRO A 81 -1.86 -2.44 -20.88
N THR A 82 -2.20 -3.12 -19.78
CA THR A 82 -2.53 -2.50 -18.50
C THR A 82 -1.87 -3.26 -17.38
N THR A 83 -1.24 -2.54 -16.46
CA THR A 83 -0.58 -3.13 -15.29
C THR A 83 -0.80 -2.29 -14.04
N THR A 84 -0.43 -2.82 -12.89
CA THR A 84 -0.44 -2.09 -11.62
C THR A 84 0.95 -2.00 -11.02
N VAL A 85 1.27 -0.83 -10.50
CA VAL A 85 2.53 -0.56 -9.81
C VAL A 85 2.16 -0.06 -8.41
N GLY A 86 2.61 -0.80 -7.40
CA GLY A 86 2.47 -0.44 -6.01
C GLY A 86 3.70 0.30 -5.52
N THR A 87 3.53 1.13 -4.52
CA THR A 87 4.61 1.80 -3.82
C THR A 87 4.18 2.10 -2.39
N LEU A 88 5.13 2.28 -1.48
CA LEU A 88 4.79 2.84 -0.18
C LEU A 88 4.26 4.27 -0.38
N SER A 89 3.31 4.71 0.44
CA SER A 89 2.79 6.09 0.34
C SER A 89 3.93 7.11 0.47
N ASP A 90 3.85 8.23 -0.25
CA ASP A 90 4.88 9.26 -0.23
C ASP A 90 5.29 9.66 1.20
N GLY A 91 6.59 9.56 1.50
CA GLY A 91 7.17 9.82 2.82
C GLY A 91 7.32 8.60 3.74
N ASN A 92 6.76 7.44 3.37
CA ASN A 92 7.00 6.17 4.05
C ASN A 92 8.13 5.40 3.37
N GLY A 93 9.26 5.20 4.06
CA GLY A 93 10.41 4.49 3.53
C GLY A 93 10.90 5.13 2.22
N CYS A 94 10.95 4.34 1.14
CA CYS A 94 11.37 4.78 -0.20
C CYS A 94 10.21 4.79 -1.20
N GLY A 95 9.00 5.06 -0.71
CA GLY A 95 7.80 5.26 -1.54
C GLY A 95 7.96 6.40 -2.55
N THR A 96 7.16 6.35 -3.62
CA THR A 96 7.13 7.38 -4.66
C THR A 96 5.73 7.58 -5.23
N GLY A 97 5.34 8.84 -5.45
CA GLY A 97 4.07 9.20 -6.06
C GLY A 97 4.12 9.29 -7.59
N PHE A 98 2.98 9.02 -8.22
CA PHE A 98 2.76 9.26 -9.65
C PHE A 98 1.51 10.11 -9.84
N GLU A 99 1.57 11.06 -10.77
CA GLU A 99 0.40 11.88 -11.10
C GLU A 99 -0.43 11.18 -12.18
N VAL A 100 -1.72 10.99 -11.90
CA VAL A 100 -2.66 10.44 -12.88
C VAL A 100 -2.73 11.35 -14.12
N GLY A 101 -2.67 10.74 -15.30
CA GLY A 101 -2.63 11.41 -16.59
C GLY A 101 -1.22 11.65 -17.13
N ARG A 102 -0.17 11.53 -16.31
CA ARG A 102 1.23 11.68 -16.75
C ARG A 102 1.85 10.37 -17.19
N GLU A 103 2.79 10.48 -18.12
CA GLU A 103 3.54 9.38 -18.71
C GLU A 103 4.95 9.31 -18.12
N TYR A 104 5.41 8.09 -17.86
CA TYR A 104 6.66 7.81 -17.15
C TYR A 104 7.41 6.66 -17.81
N LEU A 105 8.75 6.75 -17.82
CA LEU A 105 9.63 5.60 -18.01
C LEU A 105 9.87 4.97 -16.63
N LEU A 106 9.30 3.80 -16.40
CA LEU A 106 9.27 3.13 -15.11
C LEU A 106 10.37 2.08 -15.01
N PHE A 107 11.06 2.07 -13.87
CA PHE A 107 12.01 1.04 -13.46
C PHE A 107 11.46 0.40 -12.19
N VAL A 108 10.97 -0.84 -12.32
CA VAL A 108 10.22 -1.51 -11.24
C VAL A 108 10.87 -2.82 -10.83
N SER A 109 10.66 -3.21 -9.57
CA SER A 109 11.03 -4.51 -9.02
C SER A 109 9.83 -5.46 -9.01
N ARG A 110 10.11 -6.73 -8.72
CA ARG A 110 9.06 -7.68 -8.32
C ARG A 110 8.43 -7.20 -7.00
N PRO A 111 7.12 -7.39 -6.81
CA PRO A 111 6.43 -6.97 -5.60
C PRO A 111 6.96 -7.71 -4.37
N TYR A 112 7.18 -6.97 -3.29
CA TYR A 112 7.61 -7.45 -1.99
C TYR A 112 6.67 -6.94 -0.88
N ASP A 113 6.47 -5.63 -0.79
CA ASP A 113 5.67 -5.00 0.28
C ASP A 113 4.30 -4.46 -0.21
N VAL A 114 4.01 -4.66 -1.50
CA VAL A 114 2.80 -4.10 -2.15
C VAL A 114 1.94 -5.18 -2.80
N SER A 115 0.63 -4.98 -2.79
CA SER A 115 -0.35 -5.85 -3.45
C SER A 115 -0.62 -5.42 -4.90
N ALA A 116 0.45 -5.32 -5.69
CA ALA A 116 0.41 -4.93 -7.10
C ALA A 116 1.27 -5.88 -7.98
N ALA A 117 1.18 -5.73 -9.30
CA ALA A 117 1.97 -6.56 -10.23
C ALA A 117 3.47 -6.24 -10.16
N TRP A 118 3.79 -4.98 -9.87
CA TRP A 118 5.14 -4.45 -9.76
C TRP A 118 5.26 -3.54 -8.56
N GLU A 119 6.48 -3.29 -8.10
CA GLU A 119 6.78 -2.33 -7.05
C GLU A 119 7.72 -1.24 -7.55
N ALA A 120 7.41 0.00 -7.19
CA ALA A 120 8.21 1.17 -7.50
C ALA A 120 8.76 1.81 -6.23
N TYR A 121 9.97 2.35 -6.36
CA TYR A 121 10.65 3.10 -5.32
C TYR A 121 11.10 4.44 -5.86
N SER A 122 11.34 5.40 -4.97
CA SER A 122 11.89 6.71 -5.32
C SER A 122 13.31 6.65 -5.86
N CYS A 123 14.02 5.54 -5.61
CA CYS A 123 15.35 5.29 -6.16
C CYS A 123 15.25 4.86 -7.63
N GLY A 124 15.34 5.83 -8.53
CA GLY A 124 15.54 5.59 -9.96
C GLY A 124 17.02 5.32 -10.31
N PRO A 125 17.32 5.05 -11.59
CA PRO A 125 18.69 4.96 -12.09
C PRO A 125 19.49 6.23 -11.77
N TYR A 126 20.60 6.10 -11.04
CA TYR A 126 21.41 7.23 -10.58
C TYR A 126 22.91 6.94 -10.64
N THR A 127 23.69 7.90 -11.16
CA THR A 127 25.16 7.80 -11.30
C THR A 127 25.92 8.94 -10.61
N GLY A 128 25.24 9.77 -9.79
CA GLY A 128 25.85 10.98 -9.23
C GLY A 128 25.83 12.20 -10.16
N THR A 129 25.58 11.99 -11.46
CA THR A 129 25.50 13.05 -12.47
C THR A 129 24.29 12.83 -13.39
N PRO A 130 23.71 13.89 -13.98
CA PRO A 130 22.62 13.73 -14.94
C PRO A 130 23.06 12.95 -16.18
N PHE A 131 22.22 12.05 -16.67
CA PHE A 131 22.40 11.35 -17.94
C PHE A 131 21.05 11.10 -18.62
N ASP A 132 21.08 10.81 -19.91
CA ASP A 132 19.88 10.41 -20.65
C ASP A 132 19.51 8.95 -20.31
N VAL A 133 18.53 8.81 -19.42
CA VAL A 133 18.03 7.52 -18.93
C VAL A 133 17.42 6.69 -20.07
N ARG A 134 16.69 7.31 -21.00
CA ARG A 134 16.08 6.58 -22.13
C ARG A 134 17.16 6.08 -23.07
N ALA A 135 18.11 6.92 -23.47
CA ALA A 135 19.19 6.51 -24.35
C ALA A 135 20.06 5.41 -23.71
N ALA A 136 20.27 5.46 -22.39
CA ALA A 136 20.95 4.37 -21.66
C ALA A 136 20.12 3.08 -21.66
N THR A 137 18.81 3.17 -21.46
CA THR A 137 17.88 2.04 -21.52
C THR A 137 17.90 1.36 -22.88
N GLU A 138 17.86 2.15 -23.96
CA GLU A 138 17.92 1.66 -25.34
C GLU A 138 19.27 1.01 -25.68
N ARG A 139 20.38 1.53 -25.14
CA ARG A 139 21.70 0.90 -25.26
C ARG A 139 21.76 -0.48 -24.60
N VAL A 140 21.10 -0.65 -23.45
CA VAL A 140 21.14 -1.89 -22.66
C VAL A 140 20.13 -2.92 -23.14
N TYR A 141 18.89 -2.50 -23.45
CA TYR A 141 17.78 -3.41 -23.77
C TYR A 141 17.38 -3.40 -25.25
N GLY A 142 17.92 -2.50 -26.05
CA GLY A 142 17.50 -2.29 -27.43
C GLY A 142 16.25 -1.41 -27.55
N ALA A 143 15.69 -1.36 -28.76
CA ALA A 143 14.47 -0.61 -29.04
C ALA A 143 13.29 -1.17 -28.26
N ALA A 144 12.40 -0.29 -27.80
CA ALA A 144 11.21 -0.70 -27.10
C ALA A 144 10.26 -1.49 -28.02
N ARG A 145 9.54 -2.43 -27.44
CA ARG A 145 8.51 -3.23 -28.10
C ARG A 145 7.12 -2.87 -27.57
N ALA A 146 6.08 -3.18 -28.35
CA ALA A 146 4.70 -3.06 -27.88
C ALA A 146 4.44 -4.01 -26.68
N PRO A 147 3.50 -3.65 -25.78
CA PRO A 147 3.07 -4.55 -24.72
C PRO A 147 2.49 -5.85 -25.29
N SER A 148 2.67 -6.95 -24.56
CA SER A 148 2.15 -8.26 -24.96
C SER A 148 0.61 -8.21 -24.93
N ALA A 149 -0.07 -8.43 -26.06
CA ALA A 149 -1.54 -8.43 -26.12
C ALA A 149 -2.16 -9.52 -25.21
N ASP A 150 -1.48 -10.66 -25.12
CA ASP A 150 -1.84 -11.79 -24.25
C ASP A 150 -1.17 -11.72 -22.86
N GLY A 151 -0.51 -10.60 -22.56
CA GLY A 151 0.21 -10.42 -21.30
C GLY A 151 -0.72 -10.32 -20.09
N PRO A 152 -0.20 -10.54 -18.87
CA PRO A 152 -0.98 -10.42 -17.64
C PRO A 152 -1.61 -9.02 -17.52
N VAL A 153 -2.93 -8.98 -17.37
CA VAL A 153 -3.68 -7.73 -17.17
C VAL A 153 -3.99 -7.58 -15.69
N HIS A 154 -3.32 -6.63 -15.06
CA HIS A 154 -3.58 -6.26 -13.66
C HIS A 154 -4.31 -4.93 -13.61
N ARG A 155 -5.40 -4.89 -12.86
CA ARG A 155 -6.24 -3.69 -12.74
C ARG A 155 -6.62 -3.41 -11.30
N ILE A 156 -6.79 -2.13 -11.01
CA ILE A 156 -7.46 -1.72 -9.79
C ILE A 156 -8.93 -2.13 -9.92
N THR A 157 -9.41 -2.91 -8.95
CA THR A 157 -10.79 -3.39 -8.89
C THR A 157 -11.53 -2.72 -7.73
N PRO A 158 -12.88 -2.80 -7.69
CA PRO A 158 -13.63 -2.36 -6.51
C PRO A 158 -13.15 -3.03 -5.21
N TRP A 159 -12.73 -4.29 -5.29
CA TRP A 159 -12.16 -5.02 -4.17
C TRP A 159 -10.86 -4.39 -3.68
N THR A 160 -9.94 -4.06 -4.60
CA THR A 160 -8.68 -3.35 -4.30
C THR A 160 -8.95 -2.06 -3.52
N ARG A 161 -9.94 -1.27 -3.94
CA ARG A 161 -10.32 -0.03 -3.26
C ARG A 161 -10.91 -0.29 -1.88
N MET A 162 -11.73 -1.33 -1.72
CA MET A 162 -12.31 -1.67 -0.43
C MET A 162 -11.24 -2.07 0.58
N THR A 163 -10.24 -2.84 0.16
CA THR A 163 -9.10 -3.24 1.02
C THR A 163 -8.14 -2.10 1.32
N ALA A 164 -8.01 -1.13 0.41
CA ALA A 164 -7.20 0.06 0.62
C ALA A 164 -7.85 1.05 1.62
N ALA A 165 -9.18 1.20 1.56
CA ALA A 165 -9.89 2.19 2.37
C ALA A 165 -10.08 1.80 3.85
N VAL A 166 -10.02 0.51 4.20
CA VAL A 166 -10.30 0.05 5.55
C VAL A 166 -9.04 -0.52 6.20
N PRO A 167 -8.36 0.25 7.08
CA PRO A 167 -7.21 -0.28 7.79
C PRO A 167 -7.62 -1.48 8.65
N LEU A 168 -6.86 -2.57 8.55
CA LEU A 168 -6.99 -3.80 9.35
C LEU A 168 -7.32 -3.57 10.84
N PRO A 169 -6.71 -2.62 11.57
CA PRO A 169 -7.08 -2.36 12.95
C PRO A 169 -8.54 -1.94 13.14
N LEU A 170 -9.15 -1.20 12.20
CA LEU A 170 -10.58 -0.85 12.29
C LEU A 170 -11.48 -2.07 12.12
N LEU A 171 -11.11 -3.02 11.26
CA LEU A 171 -11.83 -4.29 11.13
C LEU A 171 -11.74 -5.11 12.43
N ALA A 172 -10.55 -5.17 13.05
CA ALA A 172 -10.35 -5.87 14.31
C ALA A 172 -11.16 -5.24 15.46
N VAL A 173 -11.20 -3.90 15.54
CA VAL A 173 -12.02 -3.17 16.52
C VAL A 173 -13.51 -3.45 16.32
N GLY A 174 -13.99 -3.42 15.06
CA GLY A 174 -15.37 -3.74 14.73
C GLY A 174 -15.77 -5.16 15.14
N ALA A 175 -14.90 -6.14 14.87
CA ALA A 175 -15.12 -7.52 15.26
C ALA A 175 -15.16 -7.70 16.79
N ALA A 176 -14.22 -7.07 17.51
CA ALA A 176 -14.18 -7.12 18.98
C ALA A 176 -15.45 -6.50 19.61
N ALA A 177 -15.93 -5.37 19.07
CA ALA A 177 -17.16 -4.74 19.52
C ALA A 177 -18.39 -5.64 19.30
N ALA A 178 -18.49 -6.30 18.14
CA ALA A 178 -19.59 -7.22 17.84
C ALA A 178 -19.61 -8.45 18.77
N VAL A 179 -18.43 -9.03 19.05
CA VAL A 179 -18.29 -10.13 20.03
C VAL A 179 -18.65 -9.67 21.44
N GLY A 180 -18.22 -8.48 21.85
CA GLY A 180 -18.58 -7.90 23.14
C GLY A 180 -20.09 -7.67 23.30
N LEU A 181 -20.76 -7.12 22.29
CA LEU A 181 -22.20 -6.89 22.27
C LEU A 181 -22.99 -8.19 22.32
N SER A 182 -22.61 -9.18 21.51
CA SER A 182 -23.28 -10.48 21.49
C SER A 182 -23.12 -11.22 22.82
N TRP A 183 -21.93 -11.19 23.44
CA TRP A 183 -21.74 -11.72 24.78
C TRP A 183 -22.59 -10.97 25.82
N TRP A 184 -22.64 -9.64 25.76
CA TRP A 184 -23.45 -8.84 26.66
C TRP A 184 -24.94 -9.19 26.56
N VAL A 185 -25.50 -9.26 25.35
CA VAL A 185 -26.90 -9.65 25.10
C VAL A 185 -27.18 -11.05 25.66
N VAL A 186 -26.34 -12.04 25.37
CA VAL A 186 -26.49 -13.41 25.88
C VAL A 186 -26.43 -13.43 27.42
N SER A 187 -25.53 -12.67 28.03
CA SER A 187 -25.37 -12.60 29.48
C SER A 187 -26.58 -11.94 30.16
N ALA A 188 -27.13 -10.87 29.56
CA ALA A 188 -28.32 -10.17 30.05
C ALA A 188 -29.56 -11.06 29.96
N MET A 189 -29.73 -11.79 28.86
CA MET A 189 -30.80 -12.78 28.70
C MET A 189 -30.70 -13.91 29.74
N ARG A 190 -29.48 -14.44 29.98
CA ARG A 190 -29.25 -15.47 31.00
C ARG A 190 -29.55 -14.97 32.42
N ARG A 191 -29.19 -13.72 32.75
CA ARG A 191 -29.51 -13.12 34.05
C ARG A 191 -31.01 -12.93 34.26
N ARG A 192 -31.75 -12.49 33.23
CA ARG A 192 -33.21 -12.33 33.31
C ARG A 192 -33.93 -13.65 33.56
N ARG A 193 -33.52 -14.74 32.90
CA ARG A 193 -34.12 -16.08 33.09
C ARG A 193 -33.96 -16.61 34.52
N ARG A 194 -32.80 -16.36 35.16
CA ARG A 194 -32.55 -16.80 36.55
C ARG A 194 -33.32 -16.01 37.61
N ALA A 195 -33.92 -14.87 37.26
CA ALA A 195 -34.69 -14.05 38.19
C ALA A 195 -36.19 -14.38 38.18
N THR A 196 -36.63 -15.23 37.24
CA THR A 196 -38.02 -15.68 37.09
C THR A 196 -38.26 -17.12 37.58
N ASP A 197 -37.19 -17.82 38.01
CA ASP A 197 -37.24 -19.09 38.73
C ASP A 197 -37.05 -18.83 40.23
#